data_AF-A0A962XZH5-F1
#
_entry.id   AF-A0A962XZH5-F1
#
_cell.length_a   1.000
_cell.length_b   1.000
_cell.length_c   1.000
_cell.angle_alpha   90.00
_cell.angle_beta   90.00
_cell.angle_gamma   90.00
#
_symmetry.space_group_name_H-M   'P 1'
#
loop_
_entity.id
_entity.type
_entity.pdbx_description
1 polymer ?
#
loop_
_entity_poly.entity_id
_entity_poly.type
_entity_poly.pdbx_seq_one_letter_code
_entity_poly.pdbx_strand_id
1 'polypeptide(L)' 'MSWAQAEFHDLELGDARRTQRLIKLVDDLSARPTGSIPQACGGW' A
#
# COMPACT_ATOMS: atom_id res chain seq x y z
N MET A 1 13.05 -2.10 -4.31
CA MET A 1 11.71 -2.48 -4.80
C MET A 1 11.08 -3.30 -3.69
N SER A 2 10.00 -2.81 -3.07
CA SER A 2 9.31 -3.56 -2.00
C SER A 2 8.47 -4.69 -2.59
N TRP A 3 8.09 -5.66 -1.76
CA TRP A 3 7.20 -6.74 -2.18
C TRP A 3 5.87 -6.19 -2.75
N ALA A 4 5.27 -5.21 -2.07
CA ALA A 4 4.05 -4.55 -2.53
C ALA A 4 4.22 -3.88 -3.90
N GLN A 5 5.39 -3.29 -4.17
CA GLN A 5 5.67 -2.72 -5.48
C GLN A 5 5.76 -3.80 -6.56
N ALA A 6 6.45 -4.91 -6.29
CA ALA A 6 6.52 -6.02 -7.24
C ALA A 6 5.14 -6.64 -7.52
N GLU A 7 4.29 -6.75 -6.51
CA GLU A 7 2.96 -7.34 -6.63
C GLU A 7 1.96 -6.45 -7.38
N PHE A 8 1.96 -5.13 -7.12
CA PHE A 8 0.91 -4.22 -7.58
C PHE A 8 1.35 -3.21 -8.66
N HIS A 9 2.57 -3.30 -9.20
CA HIS A 9 3.07 -2.32 -10.17
C HIS A 9 2.22 -2.21 -11.44
N ASP A 10 1.64 -3.31 -11.91
CA ASP A 10 0.81 -3.36 -13.13
C ASP A 10 -0.69 -3.18 -12.84
N LEU A 11 -1.07 -2.85 -11.60
CA LEU A 11 -2.47 -2.67 -11.24
C LEU A 11 -3.02 -1.34 -11.76
N GLU A 12 -4.03 -1.38 -12.63
CA GLU A 12 -4.71 -0.20 -13.15
C GLU A 12 -5.97 0.15 -12.36
N LEU A 13 -5.91 1.23 -11.57
CA LEU A 13 -7.04 1.77 -10.80
C LEU A 13 -7.70 3.00 -11.46
N GLY A 14 -7.42 3.22 -12.74
CA GLY A 14 -7.84 4.39 -13.52
C GLY A 14 -7.13 5.71 -13.16
N ASP A 15 -6.22 5.69 -12.18
CA ASP A 15 -5.33 6.79 -11.83
C ASP A 15 -4.05 6.22 -11.21
N ALA A 16 -2.89 6.52 -11.80
CA ALA A 16 -1.59 6.02 -11.34
C ALA A 16 -1.29 6.40 -9.87
N ARG A 17 -1.84 7.53 -9.39
CA ARG A 17 -1.68 7.96 -7.98
C ARG A 17 -2.40 7.03 -7.02
N ARG A 18 -3.51 6.40 -7.45
CA ARG A 18 -4.22 5.39 -6.64
C ARG A 18 -3.40 4.12 -6.52
N THR A 19 -2.77 3.67 -7.61
CA THR A 19 -1.87 2.51 -7.60
C THR A 19 -0.68 2.76 -6.67
N GLN A 20 -0.05 3.94 -6.74
CA GLN A 20 1.02 4.32 -5.83
C GLN A 20 0.55 4.37 -4.36
N ARG A 21 -0.65 4.89 -4.10
CA ARG A 21 -1.22 4.93 -2.75
C ARG A 21 -1.54 3.55 -2.21
N LEU A 22 -2.06 2.65 -3.05
CA LEU A 22 -2.28 1.25 -2.67
C LEU A 22 -0.97 0.58 -2.27
N ILE A 23 0.06 0.69 -3.10
CA ILE A 23 1.38 0.11 -2.82
C ILE A 23 1.89 0.59 -1.45
N LYS A 24 1.78 1.90 -1.18
CA LYS A 24 2.17 2.47 0.12
C LYS A 24 1.36 1.90 1.29
N LEU A 25 0.04 1.81 1.16
CA LEU A 25 -0.82 1.26 2.21
C LEU A 25 -0.48 -0.21 2.50
N VAL A 26 -0.20 -0.99 1.46
CA VAL A 26 0.16 -2.41 1.61
C VAL A 26 1.55 -2.54 2.25
N ASP A 27 2.52 -1.71 1.87
CA ASP A 27 3.85 -1.69 2.51
C ASP A 27 3.71 -1.40 4.01
N ASP A 28 3.00 -0.32 4.35
CA ASP A 28 2.79 0.13 5.73
C ASP A 28 2.02 -0.91 6.57
N LEU A 29 1.01 -1.57 5.98
CA LEU A 29 0.25 -2.65 6.63
C LEU A 29 1.07 -3.93 6.78
N SER A 30 1.86 -4.30 5.77
CA SER A 30 2.70 -5.51 5.82
C SER A 30 3.79 -5.41 6.89
N ALA A 31 4.27 -4.19 7.19
CA ALA A 31 5.20 -3.93 8.28
C ALA A 31 4.54 -4.06 9.68
N ARG A 32 3.22 -3.94 9.77
CA ARG A 32 2.43 -3.99 11.02
C ARG A 32 1.14 -4.77 10.82
N PRO A 33 1.21 -6.08 10.53
CA PRO A 33 0.07 -6.87 10.04
C PRO A 33 -1.06 -7.02 11.08
N THR A 34 -0.75 -6.84 12.36
CA THR A 34 -1.73 -6.91 13.46
C THR A 34 -2.33 -5.55 13.82
N GLY A 35 -1.85 -4.46 13.23
CA GLY A 35 -2.39 -3.11 13.42
C GLY A 35 -3.64 -2.90 12.57
N SER A 36 -4.59 -2.08 13.06
CA SER A 36 -5.68 -1.61 12.19
C SER A 36 -5.12 -0.74 11.05
N ILE A 37 -5.83 -0.63 9.93
CA ILE A 37 -5.38 0.18 8.77
C ILE A 37 -4.96 1.61 9.18
N PRO A 38 -5.73 2.36 10.00
CA PRO A 38 -5.32 3.70 10.44
C PRO A 38 -4.05 3.69 11.29
N GLN A 39 -3.85 2.67 12.14
CA GLN A 39 -2.66 2.55 12.99
C GLN A 39 -1.42 2.14 12.20
N ALA A 40 -1.57 1.26 11.22
CA ALA A 40 -0.48 0.81 10.37
C ALA A 40 -0.01 1.92 9.42
N CYS A 41 -0.95 2.66 8.81
CA CYS A 41 -0.67 3.64 7.77
C CYS A 41 -0.42 5.07 8.31
N GLY A 42 -0.48 5.29 9.62
CA GLY A 42 -0.17 6.58 10.25
C GLY A 42 -1.26 7.65 10.16
N GLY A 43 -2.52 7.24 9.95
CA GLY A 43 -3.64 8.16 9.69
C GLY A 43 -3.70 8.65 8.24
N TRP A 44 -4.79 9.34 7.88
CA TRP A 44 -5.05 9.90 6.54
C TRP A 44 -4.72 11.39 6.49
#